data_AF-A0A192D3I7-F1
#
_entry.id   AF-A0A192D3I7-F1
#
_cell.length_a   1.000
_cell.length_b   1.000
_cell.length_c   1.000
_cell.angle_alpha   90.00
_cell.angle_beta   90.00
_cell.angle_gamma   90.00
#
_symmetry.space_group_name_H-M   'P 1'
#
loop_
_entity.id
_entity.type
_entity.pdbx_description
1 polymer ?
#
loop_
_entity_poly.entity_id
_entity_poly.type
_entity_poly.pdbx_seq_one_letter_code
_entity_poly.pdbx_strand_id
1 'polypeptide(L)'
;MPSIELSKLPSVSAARAVASGERAQIEARPRNAAPAAGAAPGGVSLEVSSAAEAASPPVDAERVSQIKAALRDGSYPLVPTKIVDAMIAAQVSLSMPERV
;
A
#
# COMPACT_ATOMS: atom_id res chain seq x y z
N MET A 1 28.25 -25.29 17.93
CA MET A 1 28.22 -23.95 17.31
C MET A 1 28.49 -24.13 15.82
N PRO A 2 27.50 -23.94 14.92
CA PRO A 2 27.75 -24.05 13.48
C PRO A 2 28.70 -22.92 13.04
N SER A 3 29.81 -23.28 12.40
CA SER A 3 30.78 -22.30 11.87
C SER A 3 30.27 -21.72 10.56
N ILE A 4 30.22 -20.41 10.46
CA ILE A 4 29.76 -19.69 9.28
C ILE A 4 30.97 -19.47 8.37
N GLU A 5 30.97 -20.03 7.16
CA GLU A 5 32.06 -19.83 6.20
C GLU A 5 31.92 -18.48 5.51
N LEU A 6 32.76 -17.52 5.91
CA LEU A 6 32.78 -16.14 5.39
C LEU A 6 32.94 -16.08 3.86
N SER A 7 33.56 -17.09 3.24
CA SER A 7 33.76 -17.17 1.79
C SER A 7 32.49 -17.46 0.98
N LYS A 8 31.40 -17.90 1.62
CA LYS A 8 30.11 -18.18 0.96
C LYS A 8 29.10 -17.04 1.09
N LEU A 9 29.49 -15.94 1.75
CA LEU A 9 28.61 -14.79 1.90
C LEU A 9 28.57 -14.00 0.59
N PRO A 10 27.37 -13.63 0.09
CA PRO A 10 27.26 -12.76 -1.08
C PRO A 10 27.91 -11.41 -0.77
N SER A 11 28.77 -10.94 -1.66
CA SER A 11 29.36 -9.61 -1.54
C SER A 11 28.28 -8.54 -1.68
N VAL A 12 28.22 -7.61 -0.73
CA VAL A 12 27.38 -6.41 -0.86
C VAL A 12 27.99 -5.53 -1.96
N SER A 13 27.31 -5.46 -3.10
CA SER A 13 27.66 -4.56 -4.20
C SER A 13 26.85 -3.27 -4.09
N ALA A 14 27.35 -2.19 -4.69
CA ALA A 14 26.62 -0.94 -4.79
C ALA A 14 25.30 -1.15 -5.56
N ALA A 15 24.23 -0.48 -5.13
CA ALA A 15 22.96 -0.51 -5.82
C ALA A 15 23.14 0.03 -7.26
N ARG A 16 22.85 -0.80 -8.26
CA ARG A 16 22.84 -0.39 -9.67
C ARG A 16 21.48 0.20 -10.01
N ALA A 17 21.47 1.24 -10.84
CA ALA A 17 20.23 1.79 -11.39
C ALA A 17 19.50 0.73 -12.22
N VAL A 18 18.24 0.47 -11.88
CA VAL A 18 17.35 -0.44 -12.63
C VAL A 18 17.08 0.20 -13.99
N ALA A 19 17.49 -0.46 -15.07
CA ALA A 19 17.20 0.00 -16.42
C ALA A 19 15.70 -0.12 -16.70
N SER A 20 15.15 0.78 -17.50
CA SER A 20 13.71 0.82 -17.82
C SER A 20 13.14 -0.48 -18.42
N GLY A 21 14.01 -1.36 -18.93
CA GLY A 21 13.65 -2.68 -19.46
C GLY A 21 13.72 -3.85 -18.45
N GLU A 22 14.18 -3.61 -17.23
CA GLU A 22 14.32 -4.66 -16.20
C GLU A 22 13.09 -4.74 -15.27
N ARG A 23 12.16 -3.79 -15.39
CA ARG A 23 10.82 -3.95 -14.83
C ARG A 23 10.09 -5.04 -15.62
N ALA A 24 9.82 -6.17 -14.97
CA ALA A 24 8.84 -7.12 -15.45
C ALA A 24 7.53 -6.35 -15.77
N GLN A 25 7.06 -6.45 -17.01
CA GLN A 25 5.77 -5.91 -17.41
C GLN A 25 4.70 -6.60 -16.58
N ILE A 26 4.13 -5.87 -15.64
CA ILE A 26 2.87 -6.26 -15.01
C ILE A 26 1.81 -5.89 -16.05
N GLU A 27 1.49 -6.83 -16.93
CA GLU A 27 0.39 -6.69 -17.88
C GLU A 27 -0.88 -6.38 -17.07
N ALA A 28 -1.40 -5.17 -17.20
CA ALA A 28 -2.65 -4.79 -16.58
C ALA A 28 -3.75 -5.62 -17.23
N ARG A 29 -4.16 -6.72 -16.57
CA ARG A 29 -5.26 -7.57 -17.02
C ARG A 29 -6.51 -6.69 -17.15
N PRO A 30 -7.11 -6.57 -18.34
CA PRO A 30 -8.40 -5.89 -18.46
C PRO A 30 -9.41 -6.66 -17.62
N ARG A 31 -10.11 -5.96 -16.73
CA ARG A 31 -11.24 -6.50 -15.96
C ARG A 31 -12.39 -6.77 -16.92
N ASN A 32 -12.35 -7.90 -17.61
CA ASN A 32 -13.50 -8.44 -18.30
C ASN A 32 -14.44 -9.02 -17.24
N ALA A 33 -15.53 -8.32 -16.97
CA ALA A 33 -16.65 -8.88 -16.23
C ALA A 33 -17.37 -9.89 -17.16
N ALA A 34 -16.97 -11.15 -17.07
CA ALA A 34 -17.73 -12.29 -17.58
C ALA A 34 -17.55 -13.47 -16.62
N PRO A 35 -18.60 -14.28 -16.36
CA PRO A 35 -18.44 -15.46 -15.51
C PRO A 35 -17.62 -16.49 -16.28
N ALA A 36 -16.39 -16.73 -15.83
CA ALA A 36 -15.56 -17.80 -16.36
C ALA A 36 -16.00 -19.14 -15.74
N ALA A 37 -16.97 -19.81 -16.37
CA ALA A 37 -17.13 -21.24 -16.22
C ALA A 37 -16.06 -21.92 -17.08
N GLY A 38 -15.00 -22.41 -16.45
CA GLY A 38 -13.92 -23.12 -17.13
C GLY A 38 -12.92 -23.67 -16.13
N ALA A 39 -13.17 -24.89 -15.66
CA ALA A 39 -12.29 -25.61 -14.74
C ALA A 39 -10.97 -25.99 -15.44
N ALA A 40 -9.84 -25.52 -14.89
CA ALA A 40 -8.53 -26.11 -15.12
C ALA A 40 -8.24 -27.11 -13.97
N PRO A 41 -7.73 -28.32 -14.23
CA PRO A 41 -7.47 -29.29 -13.18
C PRO A 41 -6.14 -28.95 -12.51
N GLY A 42 -6.19 -28.41 -11.29
CA GLY A 42 -5.01 -28.24 -10.41
C GLY A 42 -4.76 -26.86 -9.81
N GLY A 43 -5.78 -26.03 -9.62
CA GLY A 43 -5.67 -24.74 -8.91
C GLY A 43 -6.26 -24.80 -7.50
N VAL A 44 -5.66 -24.04 -6.55
CA VAL A 44 -6.23 -23.78 -5.23
C VAL A 44 -7.52 -22.97 -5.40
N SER A 45 -8.64 -23.50 -4.94
CA SER A 45 -9.92 -22.78 -4.91
C SER A 45 -9.88 -21.75 -3.79
N LEU A 46 -9.81 -20.47 -4.15
CA LEU A 46 -10.00 -19.37 -3.21
C LEU A 46 -11.47 -18.99 -3.17
N GLU A 47 -12.14 -19.40 -2.10
CA GLU A 47 -13.45 -18.88 -1.72
C GLU A 47 -13.27 -17.44 -1.25
N VAL A 48 -13.51 -16.46 -2.12
CA VAL A 48 -13.60 -15.06 -1.72
C VAL A 48 -14.98 -14.86 -1.11
N SER A 49 -15.10 -15.04 0.20
CA SER A 49 -16.32 -14.65 0.91
C SER A 49 -16.65 -13.21 0.55
N SER A 50 -17.88 -13.00 0.07
CA SER A 50 -18.43 -11.70 -0.30
C SER A 50 -17.98 -10.65 0.69
N ALA A 51 -17.38 -9.57 0.18
CA ALA A 51 -16.90 -8.42 0.94
C ALA A 51 -17.78 -8.26 2.17
N ALA A 52 -17.25 -8.64 3.33
CA ALA A 52 -17.92 -8.42 4.59
C ALA A 52 -18.28 -6.94 4.55
N GLU A 53 -19.59 -6.65 4.57
CA GLU A 53 -20.11 -5.30 4.58
C GLU A 53 -19.27 -4.56 5.62
N ALA A 54 -18.37 -3.70 5.16
CA ALA A 54 -17.32 -3.15 5.98
C ALA A 54 -18.03 -2.17 6.91
N ALA A 55 -18.58 -2.70 8.01
CA ALA A 55 -19.10 -1.90 9.09
C ALA A 55 -18.00 -0.87 9.37
N SER A 56 -18.36 0.41 9.24
CA SER A 56 -17.41 1.51 9.40
C SER A 56 -16.50 1.20 10.59
N PRO A 57 -15.17 1.26 10.41
CA PRO A 57 -14.24 0.93 11.49
C PRO A 57 -14.66 1.73 12.73
N PRO A 58 -14.66 1.13 13.93
CA PRO A 58 -15.16 1.79 15.12
C PRO A 58 -14.36 3.08 15.35
N VAL A 59 -15.01 4.21 15.11
CA VAL A 59 -14.40 5.53 15.33
C VAL A 59 -14.68 5.96 16.75
N ASP A 60 -13.61 6.25 17.49
CA ASP A 60 -13.70 6.80 18.84
C ASP A 60 -14.06 8.29 18.78
N ALA A 61 -15.31 8.61 19.16
CA ALA A 61 -15.84 9.98 19.14
C ALA A 61 -15.14 10.91 20.15
N GLU A 62 -14.69 10.38 21.30
CA GLU A 62 -13.97 11.18 22.31
C GLU A 62 -12.60 11.59 21.78
N ARG A 63 -11.90 10.66 21.13
CA ARG A 63 -10.62 10.93 20.46
C ARG A 63 -10.76 12.00 19.38
N VAL A 64 -11.82 11.95 18.58
CA VAL A 64 -12.09 12.97 17.56
C VAL A 64 -12.29 14.35 18.19
N SER A 65 -13.01 14.44 19.30
CA SER A 65 -13.20 15.72 20.02
C SER A 65 -11.88 16.27 20.58
N GLN A 66 -11.02 15.42 21.16
CA GLN A 66 -9.70 15.83 21.65
C GLN A 66 -8.80 16.33 20.51
N ILE A 67 -8.79 15.64 19.38
CA ILE A 67 -8.03 16.06 18.19
C ILE A 67 -8.53 17.42 17.70
N LYS A 68 -9.84 17.63 17.62
CA LYS A 68 -10.44 18.92 17.23
C LYS A 68 -10.05 20.06 18.18
N ALA A 69 -10.00 19.81 19.48
CA ALA A 69 -9.55 20.80 20.47
C ALA A 69 -8.06 21.12 20.30
N ALA A 70 -7.20 20.10 20.20
CA ALA A 70 -5.75 20.29 20.02
C ALA A 70 -5.41 21.00 18.69
N LEU A 71 -6.19 20.78 17.64
CA LEU A 71 -6.05 21.50 16.37
C LEU A 71 -6.41 22.99 16.51
N ARG A 72 -7.45 23.32 17.28
CA ARG A 72 -7.85 24.71 17.57
C ARG A 72 -6.77 25.44 18.36
N ASP A 73 -6.21 24.76 19.35
CA ASP A 73 -5.20 25.33 20.26
C ASP A 73 -3.79 25.34 19.63
N GLY A 74 -3.63 24.80 18.41
CA GLY A 74 -2.36 24.71 17.69
C GLY A 74 -1.35 23.74 18.30
N SER A 75 -1.76 22.94 19.30
CA SER A 75 -0.90 21.98 20.00
C SER A 75 -0.86 20.60 19.32
N TYR A 76 -1.74 20.36 18.34
CA TYR A 76 -1.72 19.11 17.58
C TYR A 76 -0.45 19.03 16.72
N PRO A 77 0.38 17.99 16.89
CA PRO A 77 1.65 17.90 16.20
C PRO A 77 1.46 17.58 14.71
N LEU A 78 1.59 18.60 13.87
CA LEU A 78 1.65 18.47 12.41
C LEU A 78 3.08 18.06 12.02
N VAL A 79 3.29 16.78 11.77
CA VAL A 79 4.58 16.25 11.31
C VAL A 79 4.47 16.02 9.80
N PRO A 80 5.29 16.66 8.96
CA PRO A 80 5.22 16.51 7.50
C PRO A 80 5.24 15.05 7.03
N THR A 81 6.05 14.20 7.66
CA THR A 81 6.10 12.76 7.36
C THR A 81 4.78 12.04 7.62
N LYS A 82 4.08 12.36 8.73
CA LYS A 82 2.77 11.77 9.05
C LYS A 82 1.68 12.26 8.11
N ILE A 83 1.76 13.50 7.65
CA ILE A 83 0.81 14.05 6.66
C ILE A 83 1.00 13.32 5.33
N VAL A 84 2.24 13.18 4.86
CA VAL A 84 2.53 12.46 3.62
C VAL A 84 2.11 10.99 3.71
N ASP A 85 2.35 10.32 4.84
CA ASP A 85 1.90 8.93 5.06
C ASP A 85 0.37 8.81 4.99
N ALA A 86 -0.36 9.73 5.65
CA ALA A 86 -1.82 9.77 5.57
C ALA A 86 -2.33 10.06 4.14
N MET A 87 -1.64 10.89 3.36
CA MET A 87 -1.98 11.18 1.97
C MET A 87 -1.75 9.97 1.05
N ILE A 88 -0.65 9.23 1.27
CA ILE A 88 -0.35 7.99 0.55
C ILE A 88 -1.40 6.91 0.89
N ALA A 89 -1.70 6.73 2.18
CA ALA A 89 -2.73 5.80 2.65
C ALA A 89 -4.12 6.14 2.06
N ALA A 90 -4.43 7.43 1.93
CA ALA A 90 -5.66 7.92 1.33
C ALA A 90 -5.64 7.98 -0.22
N GLN A 91 -4.54 7.55 -0.86
CA GLN A 91 -4.34 7.58 -2.32
C GLN A 91 -4.62 8.95 -2.96
N VAL A 92 -4.28 10.04 -2.26
CA VAL A 92 -4.51 11.40 -2.74
C VAL A 92 -3.51 11.75 -3.84
N SER A 93 -3.99 11.93 -5.08
CA SER A 93 -3.20 12.40 -6.21
C SER A 93 -3.02 13.92 -6.16
N LEU A 94 -1.78 14.39 -6.05
CA LEU A 94 -1.44 15.82 -6.03
C LEU A 94 -1.23 16.39 -7.44
N SER A 95 -2.19 16.21 -8.36
CA SER A 95 -2.12 16.91 -9.65
C SER A 95 -2.35 18.41 -9.39
N MET A 96 -1.34 19.24 -9.63
CA MET A 96 -1.56 20.69 -9.66
C MET A 96 -2.49 21.02 -10.82
N PRO A 97 -3.54 21.84 -10.63
CA PRO A 97 -4.26 22.41 -11.76
C PRO A 97 -3.28 23.30 -12.52
N GLU A 98 -3.05 22.97 -13.79
CA GLU A 98 -2.29 23.80 -14.72
C GLU A 98 -2.97 25.17 -14.74
N ARG A 99 -2.23 26.21 -14.30
CA ARG A 99 -2.72 27.58 -14.30
C ARG A 99 -2.81 28.02 -15.77
N VAL A 100 -4.05 28.15 -16.28
CA VAL A 100 -4.38 28.82 -17.53
C VAL A 100 -4.28 30.33 -17.34
#